data_AF-A0AAX2GZQ6-F1
#
_entry.id   AF-A0AAX2GZQ6-F1
#
_cell.length_a   1.000
_cell.length_b   1.000
_cell.length_c   1.000
_cell.angle_alpha   90.00
_cell.angle_beta   90.00
_cell.angle_gamma   90.00
#
_symmetry.space_group_name_H-M   'P 1'
#
loop_
_entity.id
_entity.type
_entity.pdbx_description
1 polymer ?
#
loop_
_entity_poly.entity_id
_entity_poly.type
_entity_poly.pdbx_seq_one_letter_code
_entity_poly.pdbx_strand_id
1 'polypeptide(L)' 'MTFCGNKFRTKANLLLNEALLFSGPPPSYVPSFHTYLIRTADGAHYFKLQIVSWYDEHIEIGDTGGKISFYVEEVK' A
#
# COMPACT_ATOMS: atom_id res chain seq x y z
N MET A 1 2.31 -5.77 -25.38
CA MET A 1 3.45 -6.59 -24.92
C MET A 1 2.97 -7.36 -23.70
N THR A 2 2.86 -8.68 -23.83
CA THR A 2 2.17 -9.56 -22.87
C THR A 2 3.15 -10.09 -21.84
N PHE A 3 2.93 -9.82 -20.55
CA PHE A 3 3.59 -10.58 -19.49
C PHE A 3 2.77 -11.85 -19.19
N CYS A 4 3.30 -12.99 -19.63
CA CYS A 4 2.84 -14.32 -19.24
C CYS A 4 3.54 -14.71 -17.93
N GLY A 5 2.77 -14.84 -16.86
CA GLY A 5 3.20 -15.38 -15.56
C GLY A 5 1.95 -15.72 -14.77
N ASN A 6 1.93 -16.89 -14.13
CA ASN A 6 0.76 -17.44 -13.43
C ASN A 6 -0.08 -16.37 -12.71
N LYS A 7 -1.34 -16.22 -13.13
CA LYS A 7 -2.33 -15.38 -12.43
C LYS A 7 -2.61 -16.03 -11.06
N PHE A 8 -1.84 -15.67 -10.04
CA PHE A 8 -2.39 -15.63 -8.70
C PHE A 8 -3.59 -14.68 -8.77
N ARG A 9 -4.82 -15.21 -8.78
CA ARG A 9 -6.02 -14.41 -8.57
C ARG A 9 -5.98 -13.93 -7.11
N THR A 10 -5.20 -12.90 -6.85
CA THR A 10 -5.23 -12.21 -5.57
C THR A 10 -6.57 -11.49 -5.48
N LYS A 11 -7.30 -11.68 -4.38
CA LYS A 11 -8.47 -10.85 -4.07
C LYS A 11 -7.94 -9.57 -3.46
N ALA A 12 -7.87 -8.51 -4.25
CA ALA A 12 -7.54 -7.19 -3.75
C ALA A 12 -8.69 -6.63 -2.89
N ASN A 13 -8.36 -5.92 -1.81
CA ASN A 13 -9.35 -5.20 -1.03
C ASN A 13 -9.62 -3.84 -1.70
N LEU A 14 -10.83 -3.66 -2.20
CA LEU A 14 -11.21 -2.44 -2.93
C LEU A 14 -11.13 -1.18 -2.06
N LEU A 15 -11.39 -1.28 -0.75
CA LEU A 15 -11.28 -0.14 0.15
C LEU A 15 -9.82 0.28 0.37
N LEU A 16 -8.91 -0.69 0.50
CA LEU A 16 -7.48 -0.42 0.65
C LEU A 16 -6.82 0.03 -0.66
N ASN A 17 -7.42 -0.28 -1.82
CA ASN A 17 -6.95 0.21 -3.11
C ASN A 17 -6.99 1.75 -3.20
N GLU A 18 -7.91 2.39 -2.47
CA GLU A 18 -8.04 3.85 -2.42
C GLU A 18 -7.02 4.51 -1.49
N ALA A 19 -6.14 3.75 -0.83
CA ALA A 19 -5.15 4.29 0.10
C ALA A 19 -4.03 5.06 -0.60
N LEU A 20 -3.76 4.73 -1.87
CA LEU A 20 -2.73 5.35 -2.68
C LEU A 20 -3.18 5.43 -4.14
N LEU A 21 -3.53 6.63 -4.59
CA LEU A 21 -4.11 6.86 -5.91
C LEU A 21 -3.05 7.30 -6.91
N PHE A 22 -3.07 6.73 -8.10
CA PHE A 22 -2.23 7.18 -9.21
C PHE A 22 -2.74 8.52 -9.75
N SER A 23 -1.87 9.53 -9.85
CA SER A 23 -2.25 10.90 -10.22
C SER A 23 -1.75 11.38 -11.60
N GLY A 24 -1.11 10.50 -12.39
CA GLY A 24 -0.82 10.76 -13.81
C GLY A 24 0.67 10.69 -14.17
N PRO A 25 1.05 11.01 -15.43
CA PRO A 25 2.45 11.10 -15.88
C PRO A 25 3.08 12.48 -15.57
N PRO A 26 4.35 12.57 -15.12
CA PRO A 26 5.21 11.45 -14.72
C PRO A 26 4.60 10.71 -13.53
N PRO A 27 4.81 9.38 -13.42
CA PRO A 27 4.10 8.55 -12.45
C PRO A 27 4.21 9.10 -11.05
N SER A 28 3.11 9.67 -10.55
CA SER A 28 2.96 10.16 -9.20
C SER A 28 1.84 9.43 -8.49
N TYR A 29 2.01 9.21 -7.20
CA TYR A 29 0.99 8.61 -6.36
C TYR A 29 0.65 9.56 -5.22
N VAL A 30 -0.64 9.69 -4.94
CA VAL A 30 -1.21 10.56 -3.91
C VAL A 30 -1.80 9.68 -2.82
N PRO A 31 -1.24 9.67 -1.61
CA PRO A 31 -1.84 8.97 -0.49
C PRO A 31 -3.16 9.63 -0.09
N SER A 32 -4.14 8.83 0.35
CA SER A 32 -5.42 9.37 0.84
C SER A 32 -5.32 9.96 2.25
N PHE A 33 -4.25 9.65 2.97
CA PHE A 33 -4.04 9.94 4.39
C PHE A 33 -5.14 9.42 5.34
N HIS A 34 -6.04 8.56 4.86
CA HIS A 34 -7.00 7.87 5.71
C HIS A 34 -6.32 6.84 6.61
N THR A 35 -6.82 6.70 7.84
CA THR A 35 -6.49 5.57 8.71
C THR A 35 -7.49 4.45 8.48
N TYR A 36 -7.01 3.31 7.99
CA TYR A 36 -7.80 2.11 7.76
C TYR A 36 -7.72 1.19 8.98
N LEU A 37 -8.87 0.78 9.50
CA LEU A 37 -8.95 -0.28 10.51
C LEU A 37 -9.05 -1.63 9.81
N ILE A 38 -8.03 -2.48 9.98
CA ILE A 38 -7.95 -3.80 9.37
C ILE A 38 -8.17 -4.84 10.46
N ARG A 39 -9.20 -5.67 10.31
CA ARG A 39 -9.41 -6.85 11.14
C ARG A 39 -8.75 -8.06 10.48
N THR A 40 -7.94 -8.80 11.23
CA THR A 40 -7.32 -10.04 10.77
C THR A 40 -8.34 -11.15 10.54
N ALA A 41 -7.94 -12.16 9.78
CA ALA A 41 -8.81 -13.30 9.44
C ALA A 41 -9.21 -14.13 10.67
N ASP A 42 -8.38 -14.17 11.72
CA ASP A 42 -8.73 -14.78 13.02
C ASP A 42 -9.81 -13.99 13.78
N GLY A 43 -10.07 -12.75 13.36
CA GLY A 43 -11.05 -11.87 13.95
C GLY A 43 -10.66 -11.32 15.33
N ALA A 44 -9.45 -11.56 15.81
CA ALA A 44 -8.96 -11.20 17.14
C ALA A 44 -8.12 -9.93 17.14
N HIS A 45 -7.38 -9.67 16.06
CA HIS A 45 -6.45 -8.55 15.98
C HIS A 45 -6.97 -7.46 15.04
N TYR A 46 -6.75 -6.21 15.46
CA TYR A 46 -7.11 -5.03 14.70
C TYR A 46 -5.86 -4.18 14.49
N PHE A 47 -5.67 -3.67 13.29
CA PHE A 47 -4.55 -2.83 12.93
C PHE A 47 -5.06 -1.50 12.37
N LYS A 48 -4.50 -0.39 12.83
CA LYS A 48 -4.60 0.91 12.17
C LYS A 48 -3.49 0.99 11.14
N LEU A 49 -3.84 1.16 9.87
CA LEU A 49 -2.90 1.37 8.76
C LEU A 49 -3.13 2.75 8.15
N GLN A 50 -2.07 3.53 7.96
CA GLN A 50 -2.12 4.77 7.20
C GLN A 50 -0.92 4.85 6.25
N ILE A 51 -1.18 5.02 4.95
CA ILE A 51 -0.13 5.23 3.95
C ILE A 51 0.22 6.72 3.91
N VAL A 52 1.52 7.03 3.94
CA VAL A 52 2.06 8.38 4.03
C VAL A 52 2.78 8.79 2.75
N SER A 53 3.46 7.86 2.10
CA SER A 53 4.21 8.13 0.87
C SER A 53 4.41 6.86 0.05
N TRP A 54 4.54 7.01 -1.26
CA TRP A 54 4.97 5.94 -2.19
C TRP A 54 6.50 5.89 -2.36
N TYR A 55 7.21 6.86 -1.78
CA TYR A 55 8.65 7.04 -1.85
C TYR A 55 9.24 7.23 -0.46
N ASP A 56 10.21 6.39 -0.10
CA ASP A 56 11.01 6.49 1.12
C ASP A 56 12.28 7.29 0.79
N GLU A 57 12.38 8.51 1.32
CA GLU A 57 13.49 9.43 1.07
C GLU A 57 14.83 8.96 1.67
N HIS A 58 14.81 7.95 2.54
CA HIS A 58 16.00 7.41 3.20
C HIS A 58 16.64 6.24 2.43
N ILE A 59 16.12 5.87 1.26
CA ILE A 59 16.67 4.81 0.42
C ILE A 59 17.31 5.44 -0.82
N GLU A 60 18.61 5.20 -1.02
CA GLU A 60 19.30 5.62 -2.24
C GLU A 60 18.60 5.01 -3.47
N ILE A 61 18.23 5.87 -4.41
CA ILE A 61 17.60 5.49 -5.68
C ILE A 61 18.64 4.68 -6.49
N GLY A 62 18.54 3.35 -6.48
CA GLY A 62 19.47 2.52 -7.25
C GLY A 62 19.11 1.05 -7.30
N ASP A 63 18.91 0.40 -6.15
CA ASP A 63 18.88 -1.07 -6.10
C ASP A 63 17.58 -1.68 -5.56
N THR A 64 16.72 -0.89 -4.93
CA THR A 64 15.43 -1.37 -4.38
C THR A 64 14.35 -0.43 -4.88
N GLY A 65 13.38 -0.94 -5.64
CA GLY A 65 12.26 -0.12 -6.14
C GLY A 65 11.55 0.67 -5.03
N GLY A 66 10.78 1.69 -5.41
CA GLY A 66 10.12 2.61 -4.46
C GLY A 66 9.45 1.88 -3.30
N LYS A 67 9.82 2.25 -2.07
CA LYS A 67 9.27 1.68 -0.84
C LYS A 67 8.15 2.58 -0.32
N ILE A 68 7.03 1.97 0.03
CA ILE A 68 5.88 2.66 0.61
C ILE A 68 6.18 2.97 2.08
N SER A 69 6.04 4.24 2.46
CA SER A 69 6.07 4.68 3.85
C SER A 69 4.66 4.64 4.43
N PHE A 70 4.49 4.00 5.58
CA PHE A 70 3.21 3.85 6.26
C PHE A 70 3.37 3.80 7.78
N TYR A 71 2.32 4.19 8.49
CA TYR A 71 2.16 3.91 9.91
C TYR A 71 1.31 2.66 10.08
N VAL A 72 1.74 1.75 10.95
CA VAL A 72 0.94 0.61 11.38
C VAL A 72 1.00 0.48 12.90
N GLU A 73 -0.15 0.30 13.53
CA GLU A 73 -0.28 0.10 14.96
C GLU A 73 -1.34 -0.97 15.22
N GLU A 74 -1.05 -1.90 16.13
CA GLU A 74 -2.05 -2.86 16.62
C GLU A 74 -2.94 -2.20 17.68
N VAL A 75 -4.25 -2.35 17.55
CA VAL A 75 -5.24 -1.91 18.52
C VAL A 75 -5.48 -3.04 19.50
N LYS A 76 -5.14 -2.81 20.77
CA LYS A 76 -5.41 -3.71 21.89
C LYS A 76 -6.81 -3.53 22.47
#